data_AF-A0A1B6IEC9-F1
#
_entry.id   AF-A0A1B6IEC9-F1
#
_cell.length_a   1.000
_cell.length_b   1.000
_cell.length_c   1.000
_cell.angle_alpha   90.00
_cell.angle_beta   90.00
_cell.angle_gamma   90.00
#
_symmetry.space_group_name_H-M   'P 1'
#
loop_
_entity.id
_entity.type
_entity.pdbx_description
1 polymer ?
#
loop_
_entity_poly.entity_id
_entity_poly.type
_entity_poly.pdbx_seq_one_letter_code
_entity_poly.pdbx_strand_id
1 'polypeptide(L)'
;RGNSKREGVVEFARKNSALAALRKCAEGCYFLTSSLRPVVLEPFEPADDADGYPEKNLPKKSSDYFKAREVGPRLAAPGSFEFEYGTRWKQLHELYKQKEEALLREMKLDEEKLEAQMEYARYEQETEILREQLRQRELDRERQKREWELKERQAEEQRRADEEMMRRQQDDMSLRMMHQEDELRRRQQENNLFMQEQRAPASGYETTPAVTDQREYDAIAG
;
A
#
# COMPACT_ATOMS: atom_id res chain seq x y z
N ARG A 1 4.13 35.40 29.84
CA ARG A 1 3.40 34.38 29.06
C ARG A 1 4.20 33.09 29.14
N GLY A 2 3.61 31.99 29.64
CA GLY A 2 4.30 30.73 29.96
C GLY A 2 4.50 29.79 28.76
N ASN A 3 4.95 30.32 27.62
CA ASN A 3 5.27 29.49 26.46
C ASN A 3 6.60 28.77 26.68
N SER A 4 6.69 27.53 26.22
CA SER A 4 7.93 26.73 26.33
C SER A 4 9.08 27.35 25.53
N LYS A 5 10.27 27.37 26.14
CA LYS A 5 11.52 27.77 25.48
C LYS A 5 12.15 26.66 24.65
N ARG A 6 11.58 25.43 24.69
CA ARG A 6 12.14 24.21 24.07
C ARG A 6 13.51 23.79 24.61
N GLU A 7 13.88 24.29 25.78
CA GLU A 7 15.08 23.90 26.54
C GLU A 7 14.65 23.29 27.88
N GLY A 8 15.49 22.42 28.44
CA GLY A 8 15.24 21.80 29.73
C GLY A 8 16.52 21.26 30.38
N VAL A 9 16.48 21.11 31.69
CA VAL A 9 17.60 20.57 32.48
C VAL A 9 17.22 19.19 33.01
N VAL A 10 18.13 18.22 32.86
CA VAL A 10 17.96 16.86 33.37
C VAL A 10 19.10 16.55 34.32
N GLU A 11 18.76 16.29 35.58
CA GLU A 11 19.72 15.94 36.62
C GLU A 11 19.77 14.42 36.82
N PHE A 12 20.98 13.86 36.75
CA PHE A 12 21.21 12.43 36.96
C PHE A 12 21.80 12.19 38.35
N ALA A 13 21.34 11.12 39.02
CA ALA A 13 21.91 10.69 40.30
C ALA A 13 23.37 10.22 40.20
N ARG A 14 23.85 9.83 39.00
CA ARG A 14 25.22 9.33 38.78
C ARG A 14 25.85 9.98 37.55
N LYS A 15 27.08 10.48 37.69
CA LYS A 15 27.86 11.11 36.60
C LYS A 15 28.02 10.20 35.38
N ASN A 16 28.31 8.92 35.59
CA ASN A 16 28.51 7.97 34.49
C ASN A 16 27.24 7.78 33.64
N SER A 17 26.06 7.89 34.24
CA SER A 17 24.78 7.83 33.52
C SER A 17 24.58 9.07 32.65
N ALA A 18 24.88 10.27 33.16
CA ALA A 18 24.82 11.51 32.38
C ALA A 18 25.78 11.47 31.17
N LEU A 19 27.04 11.05 31.40
CA LEU A 19 28.02 10.93 30.32
C LEU A 19 27.62 9.89 29.26
N ALA A 20 26.97 8.80 29.67
CA ALA A 20 26.45 7.81 28.72
C ALA A 20 25.28 8.36 27.89
N ALA A 21 24.39 9.15 28.49
CA ALA A 21 23.29 9.81 27.78
C ALA A 21 23.82 10.83 26.76
N LEU A 22 24.78 11.68 27.16
CA LEU A 22 25.46 12.62 26.26
C LEU A 22 26.08 11.91 25.05
N ARG A 23 26.87 10.84 25.28
CA ARG A 23 27.47 10.09 24.16
C ARG A 23 26.43 9.47 23.23
N LYS A 24 25.41 8.80 23.78
CA LYS A 24 24.37 8.15 22.96
C LYS A 24 23.56 9.14 22.13
N CYS A 25 23.23 10.31 22.67
CA CYS A 25 22.47 11.33 21.93
C CYS A 25 23.36 12.15 20.97
N ALA A 26 24.68 12.15 21.17
CA ALA A 26 25.61 12.70 20.19
C ALA A 26 25.85 11.75 19.01
N GLU A 27 25.88 10.43 19.25
CA GLU A 27 26.10 9.40 18.22
C GLU A 27 24.83 9.02 17.44
N GLY A 28 23.65 9.15 18.04
CA GLY A 28 22.37 8.75 17.44
C GLY A 28 21.26 9.78 17.62
N CYS A 29 20.15 9.59 16.92
CA CYS A 29 18.99 10.48 17.00
C CYS A 29 18.01 10.00 18.08
N TYR A 30 17.96 10.69 19.21
CA TYR A 30 16.99 10.40 20.28
C TYR A 30 15.75 11.29 20.14
N PHE A 31 14.58 10.69 19.92
CA PHE A 31 13.31 11.39 19.76
C PHE A 31 12.40 11.19 20.97
N LEU A 32 11.75 12.26 21.43
CA LEU A 32 10.80 12.20 22.56
C LEU A 32 9.34 12.07 22.13
N THR A 33 9.03 12.44 20.88
CA THR A 33 7.66 12.48 20.35
C THR A 33 7.64 11.89 18.94
N SER A 34 6.48 11.89 18.29
CA SER A 34 6.37 11.55 16.86
C SER A 34 7.09 12.55 15.94
N SER A 35 7.47 13.73 16.44
CA SER A 35 8.31 14.67 15.70
C SER A 35 9.72 14.11 15.54
N LEU A 36 10.24 14.13 14.31
CA LEU A 36 11.61 13.73 13.97
C LEU A 36 12.65 14.81 14.29
N ARG A 37 12.39 15.67 15.27
CA ARG A 37 13.38 16.60 15.84
C ARG A 37 14.12 15.89 16.98
N PRO A 38 15.41 15.51 16.81
CA PRO A 38 16.14 14.84 17.87
C PRO A 38 16.45 15.80 19.01
N VAL A 39 16.59 15.26 20.22
CA VAL A 39 17.07 16.01 21.37
C VAL A 39 18.58 16.21 21.25
N VAL A 40 19.01 17.47 21.36
CA VAL A 40 20.42 17.82 21.50
C VAL A 40 20.73 17.96 22.98
N LEU A 41 21.79 17.30 23.44
CA LEU A 41 22.24 17.37 24.82
C LEU A 41 23.58 18.07 24.90
N GLU A 42 23.68 19.02 25.82
CA GLU A 42 24.92 19.70 26.17
C GLU A 42 25.19 19.52 27.67
N PRO A 43 26.47 19.45 28.09
CA PRO A 43 26.80 19.50 29.51
C PRO A 43 26.26 20.79 30.12
N PHE A 44 25.56 20.67 31.25
CA PHE A 44 25.06 21.85 31.96
C PHE A 44 26.22 22.61 32.61
N GLU A 45 26.39 23.88 32.24
CA GLU A 45 27.30 24.80 32.91
C GLU A 45 26.53 25.58 33.98
N PRO A 46 26.79 25.33 35.29
CA PRO A 46 26.13 26.08 36.34
C PRO A 46 26.62 27.53 36.31
N ALA A 47 25.69 28.47 36.16
CA ALA A 47 25.97 29.87 36.42
C ALA A 47 26.04 30.09 37.94
N ASP A 48 27.20 30.52 38.45
CA ASP A 48 27.37 30.86 39.87
C ASP A 48 26.85 32.28 40.14
N ASP A 49 25.53 32.37 40.25
CA ASP A 49 24.81 33.63 40.44
C ASP A 49 24.56 33.94 41.93
N ALA A 50 24.89 33.01 42.83
CA ALA A 50 24.51 33.09 44.24
C ALA A 50 25.41 34.05 45.04
N ASP A 51 26.72 33.90 44.91
CA ASP A 51 27.71 34.67 45.67
C ASP A 51 28.41 35.75 44.83
N GLY A 52 28.33 35.66 43.51
CA GLY A 52 28.97 36.57 42.57
C GLY A 52 30.48 36.69 42.78
N TYR A 53 31.03 37.88 42.53
CA TYR A 53 32.49 38.10 42.62
C TYR A 53 32.84 39.23 43.60
N PRO A 54 32.95 38.95 44.92
CA PRO A 54 33.12 39.97 45.94
C PRO A 54 34.54 40.55 45.97
N GLU A 55 34.67 41.81 46.39
CA GLU A 55 35.94 42.55 46.41
C GLU A 55 37.07 41.84 47.19
N LYS A 56 36.72 41.05 48.22
CA LYS A 56 37.68 40.27 49.00
C LYS A 56 38.36 39.15 48.19
N ASN A 57 37.69 38.66 47.15
CA ASN A 57 38.18 37.58 46.27
C ASN A 57 39.01 38.12 45.09
N LEU A 58 39.09 39.44 44.91
CA LEU A 58 39.87 40.03 43.83
C LEU A 58 41.37 39.94 44.09
N PRO A 59 42.19 39.76 43.04
CA PRO A 59 43.65 39.74 43.16
C PRO A 59 44.20 41.16 43.40
N LYS A 60 44.13 41.62 44.66
CA LYS A 60 44.56 42.96 45.11
C LYS A 60 46.06 43.24 44.94
N LYS A 61 46.86 42.23 44.59
CA LYS A 61 48.30 42.38 44.32
C LYS A 61 48.60 42.71 42.85
N SER A 62 47.63 42.57 41.95
CA SER A 62 47.82 42.89 40.54
C SER A 62 47.91 44.41 40.34
N SER A 63 48.87 44.87 39.54
CA SER A 63 48.94 46.28 39.15
C SER A 63 47.68 46.74 38.42
N ASP A 64 47.03 45.85 37.67
CA ASP A 64 45.81 46.17 36.92
C ASP A 64 44.62 46.46 37.83
N TYR A 65 44.58 45.83 39.02
CA TYR A 65 43.53 46.07 40.01
C TYR A 65 43.52 47.54 40.45
N PHE A 66 44.71 48.09 40.73
CA PHE A 66 44.87 49.49 41.13
C PHE A 66 44.65 50.44 39.96
N LYS A 67 45.27 50.14 38.80
CA LYS A 67 45.15 50.96 37.59
C LYS A 67 43.70 51.14 37.14
N ALA A 68 42.91 50.06 37.14
CA ALA A 68 41.49 50.11 36.78
C ALA A 68 40.63 50.94 37.76
N ARG A 69 41.12 51.17 39.00
CA ARG A 69 40.43 51.91 40.06
C ARG A 69 40.94 53.35 40.23
N GLU A 70 41.93 53.77 39.46
CA GLU A 70 42.44 55.15 39.49
C GLU A 70 41.34 56.16 39.15
N VAL A 71 40.39 55.77 38.29
CA VAL A 71 39.24 56.61 37.94
C VAL A 71 37.94 55.84 38.18
N GLY A 72 37.09 56.39 39.03
CA GLY A 72 35.81 55.77 39.41
C GLY A 72 34.76 55.75 38.28
N PRO A 73 33.58 55.16 38.58
CA PRO A 73 32.44 55.15 37.66
C PRO A 73 32.03 56.58 37.28
N ARG A 74 31.92 56.84 35.97
CA ARG A 74 31.58 58.17 35.43
C ARG A 74 30.91 58.05 34.06
N LEU A 75 30.26 59.13 33.63
CA LEU A 75 29.88 59.33 32.24
C LEU A 75 30.94 60.18 31.54
N ALA A 76 31.37 59.75 30.36
CA ALA A 76 32.32 60.51 29.57
C ALA A 76 31.69 61.81 29.04
N ALA A 77 32.42 62.92 29.11
CA ALA A 77 31.96 64.20 28.60
C ALA A 77 31.91 64.19 27.06
N PRO A 78 30.87 64.77 26.42
CA PRO A 78 30.83 64.90 24.97
C PRO A 78 32.08 65.57 24.41
N GLY A 79 32.63 65.04 23.32
CA GLY A 79 33.87 65.54 22.70
C GLY A 79 35.17 65.14 23.41
N SER A 80 35.11 64.42 24.54
CA SER A 80 36.31 63.82 25.15
C SER A 80 36.77 62.57 24.41
N PHE A 81 38.06 62.23 24.55
CA PHE A 81 38.65 60.99 24.03
C PHE A 81 37.91 59.74 24.53
N GLU A 82 37.53 59.73 25.82
CA GLU A 82 36.75 58.63 26.43
C GLU A 82 35.39 58.46 25.76
N PHE A 83 34.71 59.56 25.45
CA PHE A 83 33.40 59.53 24.79
C PHE A 83 33.51 59.03 23.35
N GLU A 84 34.54 59.45 22.61
CA GLU A 84 34.76 59.00 21.22
C GLU A 84 34.98 57.48 21.15
N TYR A 85 35.93 56.95 21.93
CA TYR A 85 36.19 55.50 21.95
C TYR A 85 35.06 54.71 22.60
N GLY A 86 34.42 55.24 23.64
CA GLY A 86 33.21 54.64 24.23
C GLY A 86 32.07 54.52 23.21
N THR A 87 31.94 55.51 22.31
CA THR A 87 30.95 55.47 21.23
C THR A 87 31.31 54.41 20.18
N ARG A 88 32.58 54.27 19.79
CA ARG A 88 33.04 53.20 18.89
C ARG A 88 32.78 51.81 19.47
N TRP A 89 33.03 51.61 20.76
CA TRP A 89 32.69 50.35 21.45
C TRP A 89 31.19 50.07 21.40
N LYS A 90 30.34 51.07 21.65
CA LYS A 90 28.88 50.91 21.52
C LYS A 90 28.46 50.52 20.10
N GLN A 91 29.03 51.15 19.07
CA GLN A 91 28.78 50.79 17.67
C GLN A 91 29.20 49.35 17.35
N LEU A 92 30.32 48.89 17.91
CA LEU A 92 30.79 47.51 17.75
C LEU A 92 29.81 46.50 18.38
N HIS A 93 29.32 46.77 19.59
CA HIS A 93 28.32 45.92 20.24
C HIS A 93 26.99 45.90 19.47
N GLU A 94 26.56 47.03 18.92
CA GLU A 94 25.37 47.11 18.10
C GLU A 94 25.53 46.29 16.81
N LEU A 95 26.69 46.36 16.15
CA LEU A 95 26.99 45.53 14.98
C LEU A 95 27.01 44.03 15.33
N TYR A 96 27.56 43.66 16.48
CA TYR A 96 27.53 42.28 16.96
C TYR A 96 26.08 41.78 17.13
N LYS A 97 25.25 42.56 17.81
CA LYS A 97 23.83 42.25 18.02
C LYS A 97 23.08 42.09 16.70
N GLN A 98 23.31 42.98 15.73
CA GLN A 98 22.72 42.87 14.39
C GLN A 98 23.12 41.59 13.66
N LYS A 99 24.39 41.17 13.77
CA LYS A 99 24.88 39.92 13.19
C LYS A 99 24.27 38.69 13.87
N GLU A 100 24.19 38.70 15.20
CA GLU A 100 23.56 37.64 15.98
C GLU A 100 22.07 37.50 15.61
N GLU A 101 21.32 38.60 15.55
CA GLU A 101 19.90 38.61 15.15
C GLU A 101 19.69 38.19 13.69
N ALA A 102 20.63 38.49 12.79
CA ALA A 102 20.58 38.03 11.41
C ALA A 102 20.78 36.51 11.34
N LEU A 103 21.80 35.99 12.03
CA LEU A 103 22.09 34.56 12.08
C LEU A 103 20.94 33.77 12.70
N LEU A 104 20.37 34.24 13.81
CA LEU A 104 19.21 33.60 14.45
C LEU A 104 18.01 33.51 13.51
N ARG A 105 17.76 34.54 12.70
CA ARG A 105 16.68 34.52 11.69
C ARG A 105 16.97 33.55 10.57
N GLU A 106 18.20 33.52 10.07
CA GLU A 106 18.64 32.59 9.03
C GLU A 106 18.47 31.14 9.48
N MET A 107 19.01 30.78 10.65
CA MET A 107 18.88 29.42 11.21
C MET A 107 17.42 29.02 11.40
N LYS A 108 16.56 29.95 11.84
CA LYS A 108 15.13 29.67 11.97
C LYS A 108 14.46 29.38 10.61
N LEU A 109 14.80 30.11 9.56
CA LEU A 109 14.27 29.86 8.22
C LEU A 109 14.75 28.52 7.66
N ASP A 110 16.00 28.15 7.93
CA ASP A 110 16.54 26.85 7.54
C ASP A 110 15.84 25.69 8.28
N GLU A 111 15.56 25.84 9.57
CA GLU A 111 14.75 24.88 10.33
C GLU A 111 13.34 24.72 9.73
N GLU A 112 12.64 25.83 9.47
CA GLU A 112 11.29 25.81 8.89
C GLU A 112 11.29 25.16 7.49
N LYS A 113 12.33 25.40 6.70
CA LYS A 113 12.51 24.79 5.38
C LYS A 113 12.74 23.29 5.48
N LEU A 114 13.58 22.83 6.42
CA LEU A 114 13.83 21.41 6.63
C LEU A 114 12.55 20.68 7.08
N GLU A 115 11.75 21.29 7.95
CA GLU A 115 10.45 20.74 8.35
C GLU A 115 9.48 20.61 7.19
N ALA A 116 9.39 21.64 6.34
CA ALA A 116 8.53 21.61 5.16
C ALA A 116 8.94 20.49 4.20
N GLN A 117 10.24 20.29 3.99
CA GLN A 117 10.76 19.19 3.15
C GLN A 117 10.44 17.81 3.74
N MET A 118 10.63 17.65 5.05
CA MET A 118 10.32 16.40 5.75
C MET A 118 8.82 16.07 5.66
N GLU A 119 7.96 17.05 5.92
CA GLU A 119 6.51 16.85 5.87
C GLU A 119 6.04 16.53 4.44
N TYR A 120 6.61 17.20 3.43
CA TYR A 120 6.36 16.86 2.04
C TYR A 120 6.75 15.41 1.70
N ALA A 121 7.97 14.99 2.08
CA ALA A 121 8.45 13.63 1.85
C ALA A 121 7.57 12.58 2.55
N ARG A 122 7.09 12.89 3.76
CA ARG A 122 6.15 12.05 4.49
C ARG A 122 4.83 11.88 3.73
N TYR A 123 4.25 12.97 3.22
CA TYR A 123 3.02 12.89 2.43
C TYR A 123 3.20 12.11 1.12
N GLU A 124 4.34 12.25 0.45
CA GLU A 124 4.65 11.45 -0.74
C GLU A 124 4.70 9.95 -0.39
N GLN A 125 5.41 9.59 0.67
CA GLN A 125 5.50 8.20 1.10
C GLN A 125 4.12 7.62 1.49
N GLU A 126 3.33 8.36 2.26
CA GLU A 126 1.96 7.96 2.63
C GLU A 126 1.09 7.77 1.37
N THR A 127 1.22 8.68 0.39
CA THR A 127 0.49 8.60 -0.88
C THR A 127 0.91 7.37 -1.71
N GLU A 128 2.19 7.07 -1.80
CA GLU A 128 2.69 5.90 -2.54
C GLU A 128 2.22 4.59 -1.90
N ILE A 129 2.20 4.50 -0.56
CA ILE A 129 1.65 3.34 0.15
C ILE A 129 0.17 3.14 -0.22
N LEU A 130 -0.63 4.22 -0.24
CA LEU A 130 -2.05 4.14 -0.60
C LEU A 130 -2.25 3.75 -2.06
N ARG A 131 -1.40 4.26 -2.98
CA ARG A 131 -1.43 3.88 -4.40
C ARG A 131 -1.15 2.40 -4.60
N GLU A 132 -0.16 1.86 -3.90
CA GLU A 132 0.17 0.43 -3.98
C GLU A 132 -0.95 -0.44 -3.40
N GLN A 133 -1.56 -0.03 -2.29
CA GLN A 133 -2.74 -0.72 -1.73
C GLN A 133 -3.92 -0.72 -2.70
N LEU A 134 -4.17 0.40 -3.40
CA LEU A 134 -5.22 0.48 -4.41
C LEU A 134 -4.94 -0.48 -5.57
N ARG A 135 -3.71 -0.45 -6.10
CA ARG A 135 -3.26 -1.35 -7.16
C ARG A 135 -3.48 -2.81 -6.79
N GLN A 136 -3.15 -3.20 -5.55
CA GLN A 136 -3.39 -4.57 -5.13
C GLN A 136 -4.87 -4.94 -5.06
N ARG A 137 -5.71 -4.06 -4.53
CA ARG A 137 -7.16 -4.29 -4.49
C ARG A 137 -7.76 -4.42 -5.90
N GLU A 138 -7.24 -3.68 -6.87
CA GLU A 138 -7.65 -3.80 -8.26
C GLU A 138 -7.26 -5.15 -8.87
N LEU A 139 -6.03 -5.62 -8.62
CA LEU A 139 -5.57 -6.94 -9.06
C LEU A 139 -6.39 -8.07 -8.44
N ASP A 140 -6.70 -7.98 -7.14
CA ASP A 140 -7.56 -8.94 -6.45
C ASP A 140 -8.97 -8.97 -7.04
N ARG A 141 -9.53 -7.78 -7.33
CA ARG A 141 -10.84 -7.65 -7.99
C ARG A 141 -10.82 -8.28 -9.38
N GLU A 142 -9.79 -8.04 -10.19
CA GLU A 142 -9.64 -8.66 -11.50
C GLU A 142 -9.52 -10.18 -11.41
N ARG A 143 -8.75 -10.68 -10.44
CA ARG A 143 -8.62 -12.11 -10.20
C ARG A 143 -9.96 -12.75 -9.86
N GLN A 144 -10.70 -12.16 -8.93
CA GLN A 144 -12.05 -12.63 -8.57
C GLN A 144 -13.00 -12.61 -9.77
N LYS A 145 -12.92 -11.57 -10.62
CA LYS A 145 -13.70 -11.48 -11.85
C LYS A 145 -13.38 -12.62 -12.81
N ARG A 146 -12.09 -12.90 -13.07
CA ARG A 146 -11.67 -14.00 -13.95
C ARG A 146 -12.10 -15.36 -13.40
N GLU A 147 -12.00 -15.58 -12.09
CA GLU A 147 -12.46 -16.80 -11.44
C GLU A 147 -13.98 -16.97 -11.57
N TRP A 148 -14.74 -15.89 -11.43
CA TRP A 148 -16.19 -15.88 -11.64
C TRP A 148 -16.56 -16.19 -13.10
N GLU A 149 -15.96 -15.50 -14.07
CA GLU A 149 -16.17 -15.73 -15.51
C GLU A 149 -15.85 -17.18 -15.91
N LEU A 150 -14.78 -17.76 -15.36
CA LEU A 150 -14.42 -19.16 -15.60
C LEU A 150 -15.49 -20.11 -15.04
N LYS A 151 -15.97 -19.86 -13.81
CA LYS A 151 -17.04 -20.64 -13.19
C LYS A 151 -18.35 -20.54 -13.96
N GLU A 152 -18.69 -19.35 -14.43
CA GLU A 152 -19.89 -19.10 -15.23
C GLU A 152 -19.82 -19.86 -16.55
N ARG A 153 -18.67 -19.81 -17.24
CA ARG A 153 -18.44 -20.57 -18.48
C ARG A 153 -18.53 -22.08 -18.25
N GLN A 154 -17.93 -22.60 -17.17
CA GLN A 154 -18.05 -24.02 -16.80
C GLN A 154 -19.51 -24.42 -16.51
N ALA A 155 -20.27 -23.57 -15.83
CA ALA A 155 -21.69 -23.82 -15.55
C ALA A 155 -22.55 -23.77 -16.82
N GLU A 156 -22.22 -22.90 -17.79
CA GLU A 156 -22.88 -22.89 -19.10
C GLU A 156 -22.53 -24.12 -19.94
N GLU A 157 -21.25 -24.52 -19.99
CA GLU A 157 -20.80 -25.74 -20.67
C GLU A 157 -21.49 -26.98 -20.07
N GLN A 158 -21.60 -27.08 -18.74
CA GLN A 158 -22.31 -28.17 -18.08
C GLN A 158 -23.81 -28.19 -18.44
N ARG A 159 -24.48 -27.03 -18.41
CA ARG A 159 -25.90 -26.94 -18.82
C ARG A 159 -26.12 -27.39 -20.26
N ARG A 160 -25.27 -26.95 -21.19
CA ARG A 160 -25.33 -27.38 -22.60
C ARG A 160 -25.10 -28.89 -22.73
N ALA A 161 -24.14 -29.46 -22.00
CA ALA A 161 -23.89 -30.89 -22.00
C ALA A 161 -25.07 -31.70 -21.44
N ASP A 162 -25.69 -31.23 -20.37
CA ASP A 162 -26.87 -31.85 -19.77
C ASP A 162 -28.09 -31.77 -20.71
N GLU A 163 -28.31 -30.63 -21.37
CA GLU A 163 -29.34 -30.45 -22.41
C GLU A 163 -29.12 -31.39 -23.60
N GLU A 164 -27.89 -31.50 -24.10
CA GLU A 164 -27.55 -32.46 -25.16
C GLU A 164 -27.77 -33.91 -24.73
N MET A 165 -27.40 -34.26 -23.49
CA MET A 165 -27.62 -35.60 -22.95
C MET A 165 -29.11 -35.93 -22.86
N MET A 166 -29.93 -35.02 -22.33
CA MET A 166 -31.38 -35.19 -22.25
C MET A 166 -32.02 -35.30 -23.62
N ARG A 167 -31.56 -34.51 -24.60
CA ARG A 167 -32.02 -34.62 -25.99
C ARG A 167 -31.68 -35.99 -26.60
N ARG A 168 -30.45 -36.48 -26.41
CA ARG A 168 -30.07 -37.84 -26.85
C ARG A 168 -30.89 -38.93 -26.16
N GLN A 169 -31.18 -38.79 -24.87
CA GLN A 169 -32.04 -39.74 -24.15
C GLN A 169 -33.49 -39.72 -24.66
N GLN A 170 -34.05 -38.54 -24.97
CA GLN A 170 -35.37 -38.43 -25.60
C GLN A 170 -35.40 -39.05 -27.00
N ASP A 171 -34.36 -38.80 -27.81
CA ASP A 171 -34.25 -39.38 -29.15
C ASP A 171 -34.16 -40.93 -29.07
N ASP A 172 -33.37 -41.48 -28.14
CA ASP A 172 -33.25 -42.94 -27.92
C ASP A 172 -34.58 -43.55 -27.43
N MET A 173 -35.27 -42.89 -26.49
CA MET A 173 -36.58 -43.35 -26.00
C MET A 173 -37.65 -43.32 -27.09
N SER A 174 -37.66 -42.26 -27.91
CA SER A 174 -38.54 -42.14 -29.09
C SER A 174 -38.27 -43.25 -30.10
N LEU A 175 -36.98 -43.55 -30.37
CA LEU A 175 -36.60 -44.63 -31.28
C LEU A 175 -37.06 -46.01 -30.79
N ARG A 176 -36.99 -46.26 -29.47
CA ARG A 176 -37.49 -47.49 -28.82
C ARG A 176 -39.02 -47.59 -28.90
N MET A 177 -39.73 -46.49 -28.69
CA MET A 177 -41.20 -46.44 -28.81
C MET A 177 -41.65 -46.73 -30.25
N MET A 178 -40.99 -46.12 -31.25
CA MET A 178 -41.24 -46.39 -32.66
C MET A 178 -41.02 -47.87 -33.00
N HIS A 179 -39.94 -48.49 -32.49
CA HIS A 179 -39.71 -49.93 -32.66
C HIS A 179 -40.82 -50.78 -32.04
N GLN A 180 -41.29 -50.42 -30.84
CA GLN A 180 -42.39 -51.13 -30.18
C GLN A 180 -43.72 -50.97 -30.93
N GLU A 181 -44.02 -49.78 -31.43
CA GLU A 181 -45.19 -49.54 -32.30
C GLU A 181 -45.10 -50.35 -33.59
N ASP A 182 -43.95 -50.39 -34.24
CA ASP A 182 -43.74 -51.19 -35.45
C ASP A 182 -43.90 -52.70 -35.17
N GLU A 183 -43.39 -53.21 -34.05
CA GLU A 183 -43.60 -54.60 -33.61
C GLU A 183 -45.08 -54.90 -33.31
N LEU A 184 -45.77 -54.00 -32.60
CA LEU A 184 -47.20 -54.13 -32.32
C LEU A 184 -48.02 -54.12 -33.61
N ARG A 185 -47.65 -53.27 -34.57
CA ARG A 185 -48.30 -53.17 -35.88
C ARG A 185 -48.06 -54.43 -36.71
N ARG A 186 -46.85 -55.00 -36.68
CA ARG A 186 -46.57 -56.33 -37.25
C ARG A 186 -47.40 -57.42 -36.58
N ARG A 187 -47.44 -57.48 -35.25
CA ARG A 187 -48.24 -58.46 -34.51
C ARG A 187 -49.74 -58.30 -34.77
N GLN A 188 -50.26 -57.08 -34.90
CA GLN A 188 -51.65 -56.85 -35.30
C GLN A 188 -51.92 -57.32 -36.72
N GLN A 189 -51.00 -57.08 -37.66
CA GLN A 189 -51.10 -57.59 -39.03
C GLN A 189 -51.07 -59.13 -39.05
N GLU A 190 -50.16 -59.75 -38.30
CA GLU A 190 -50.08 -61.21 -38.13
C GLU A 190 -51.33 -61.79 -37.46
N ASN A 191 -51.89 -61.13 -36.45
CA ASN A 191 -53.12 -61.56 -35.77
C ASN A 191 -54.35 -61.40 -36.67
N ASN A 192 -54.41 -60.34 -37.49
CA ASN A 192 -55.44 -60.16 -38.52
C ASN A 192 -55.33 -61.24 -39.60
N LEU A 193 -54.11 -61.56 -40.04
CA LEU A 193 -53.84 -62.67 -40.97
C LEU A 193 -54.26 -64.02 -40.37
N PHE A 194 -53.92 -64.28 -39.11
CA PHE A 194 -54.27 -65.52 -38.40
C PHE A 194 -55.79 -65.68 -38.19
N MET A 195 -56.50 -64.59 -37.89
CA MET A 195 -57.97 -64.56 -37.84
C MET A 195 -58.61 -64.78 -39.21
N GLN A 196 -57.93 -64.36 -40.29
CA GLN A 196 -58.34 -64.64 -41.66
C GLN A 196 -58.09 -66.11 -42.04
N GLU A 197 -57.03 -66.72 -41.49
CA GLU A 197 -56.65 -68.11 -41.68
C GLU A 197 -57.58 -69.12 -40.98
N GLN A 198 -58.18 -68.75 -39.83
CA GLN A 198 -59.25 -69.55 -39.19
C GLN A 198 -60.62 -69.46 -39.88
N ARG A 199 -60.79 -68.57 -40.87
CA ARG A 199 -62.07 -68.35 -41.58
C ARG A 199 -62.13 -68.97 -42.97
N ALA A 200 -61.11 -69.73 -43.38
CA ALA A 200 -61.07 -70.41 -44.67
C ALA A 200 -61.16 -71.94 -44.49
N PRO A 201 -62.19 -72.62 -45.04
CA PRO A 201 -62.18 -74.07 -45.14
C PRO A 201 -61.27 -74.54 -46.28
N ALA A 202 -60.57 -75.64 -45.98
CA ALA A 202 -59.56 -76.30 -46.77
C ALA A 202 -60.08 -76.99 -48.05
N SER A 203 -59.26 -76.97 -49.10
CA SER A 203 -58.99 -78.07 -50.06
C SER A 203 -58.00 -77.52 -51.10
N GLY A 204 -56.83 -78.06 -51.40
CA GLY A 204 -56.34 -79.41 -51.31
C GLY A 204 -55.73 -79.77 -52.67
N TYR A 205 -54.51 -80.35 -52.66
CA TYR A 205 -53.88 -81.26 -53.65
C TYR A 205 -53.70 -80.77 -55.11
N GLU A 206 -52.61 -81.00 -55.87
CA GLU A 206 -51.43 -81.85 -55.75
C GLU A 206 -50.46 -81.57 -56.94
N THR A 207 -49.16 -81.82 -56.71
CA THR A 207 -48.11 -82.34 -57.61
C THR A 207 -47.53 -81.54 -58.83
N THR A 208 -46.20 -81.38 -58.74
CA THR A 208 -45.11 -81.06 -59.71
C THR A 208 -45.09 -81.94 -61.00
N PRO A 209 -44.27 -81.71 -62.08
CA PRO A 209 -42.95 -81.04 -62.11
C PRO A 209 -42.51 -80.26 -63.40
N ALA A 210 -41.39 -79.52 -63.25
CA ALA A 210 -40.19 -79.34 -64.10
C ALA A 210 -40.19 -79.21 -65.67
N VAL A 211 -39.52 -78.12 -66.12
CA VAL A 211 -38.46 -78.01 -67.18
C VAL A 211 -38.96 -78.03 -68.66
N THR A 212 -38.59 -77.12 -69.58
CA THR A 212 -37.30 -76.70 -70.23
C THR A 212 -37.57 -75.39 -71.01
N ASP A 213 -36.73 -74.34 -70.97
CA ASP A 213 -35.51 -74.02 -71.75
C ASP A 213 -35.73 -73.37 -73.15
N GLN A 214 -34.76 -72.50 -73.50
CA GLN A 214 -34.46 -71.73 -74.72
C GLN A 214 -35.04 -70.30 -74.83
N ARG A 215 -34.22 -69.23 -74.74
CA ARG A 215 -33.19 -68.71 -75.69
C ARG A 215 -33.85 -68.37 -77.03
N GLU A 216 -33.80 -67.16 -77.59
CA GLU A 216 -32.67 -66.25 -77.84
C GLU A 216 -33.18 -64.95 -78.52
N TYR A 217 -32.39 -63.87 -78.43
CA TYR A 217 -32.12 -62.77 -79.41
C TYR A 217 -33.25 -62.14 -80.26
N ASP A 218 -33.26 -60.86 -80.63
CA ASP A 218 -32.51 -59.63 -80.31
C ASP A 218 -33.23 -58.49 -81.05
N ALA A 219 -32.96 -57.25 -80.63
CA ALA A 219 -32.87 -56.03 -81.46
C ALA A 219 -34.10 -55.50 -82.24
N ILE A 220 -34.38 -54.20 -82.12
CA ILE A 220 -33.85 -53.12 -83.01
C ILE A 220 -34.55 -51.78 -82.67
N ALA A 221 -33.70 -50.79 -82.44
CA ALA A 221 -33.77 -49.35 -82.73
C ALA A 221 -35.12 -48.58 -82.74
N GLY A 222 -35.08 -47.43 -82.06
CA GLY A 222 -36.03 -46.32 -82.18
C GLY A 222 -35.96 -45.40 -80.98
#